data_AF-A0A950TM53-F1
#
_entry.id   AF-A0A950TM53-F1
#
_cell.length_a   1.000
_cell.length_b   1.000
_cell.length_c   1.000
_cell.angle_alpha   90.00
_cell.angle_beta   90.00
_cell.angle_gamma   90.00
#
_symmetry.space_group_name_H-M   'P 1'
#
loop_
_entity.id
_entity.type
_entity.pdbx_description
1 polymer ?
#
loop_
_entity_poly.entity_id
_entity_poly.type
_entity_poly.pdbx_seq_one_letter_code
_entity_poly.pdbx_strand_id
1 'polypeptide(L)'
;MEQSSAVSGQPSADDEILRAAGFYWREKDGVKILVSHSLEDAGFINGFSTRGGGVSPFPENSLNLAGFKDDERENIYENRRRFLWTLGGEYSLALA
;
A
#
# COMPACT_ATOMS: atom_id res chain seq x y z
N MET A 1 30.79 -4.46 1.24
CA MET A 1 30.27 -3.30 0.49
C MET A 1 29.57 -3.85 -0.75
N GLU A 2 28.31 -4.23 -0.63
CA GLU A 2 27.49 -4.54 -1.80
C GLU A 2 26.55 -3.38 -2.03
N GLN A 3 26.70 -2.78 -3.20
CA GLN A 3 26.06 -1.55 -3.60
C GLN A 3 24.58 -1.82 -3.85
N SER A 4 23.74 -1.12 -3.09
CA SER A 4 22.32 -0.99 -3.36
C SER A 4 22.13 -0.31 -4.72
N SER A 5 21.77 -1.08 -5.74
CA SER A 5 21.32 -0.51 -7.02
C SER A 5 19.92 0.07 -6.82
N ALA A 6 19.85 1.40 -6.82
CA ALA A 6 18.59 2.10 -6.99
C ALA A 6 17.96 1.66 -8.32
N VAL A 7 16.74 1.12 -8.28
CA VAL A 7 15.94 0.83 -9.46
C VAL A 7 15.55 2.16 -10.10
N SER A 8 16.38 2.67 -11.01
CA SER A 8 16.04 3.78 -11.88
C SER A 8 15.39 3.24 -13.16
N GLY A 9 14.16 2.74 -13.04
CA GLY A 9 13.31 2.47 -14.21
C GLY A 9 12.64 3.77 -14.64
N GLN A 10 12.64 4.06 -15.95
CA GLN A 10 11.77 5.12 -16.50
C GLN A 10 10.31 4.83 -16.09
N PRO A 11 9.50 5.86 -15.80
CA PRO A 11 8.08 5.66 -15.51
C PRO A 11 7.42 4.90 -16.65
N SER A 12 6.58 3.92 -16.34
CA SER A 12 5.78 3.26 -17.36
C SER A 12 4.76 4.23 -17.96
N ALA A 13 4.23 3.92 -19.15
CA ALA A 13 3.14 4.71 -19.74
C ALA A 13 1.94 4.83 -18.80
N ASP A 14 1.67 3.78 -18.01
CA ASP A 14 0.63 3.78 -16.99
C ASP A 14 0.94 4.76 -15.85
N ASP A 15 2.21 4.87 -15.43
CA ASP A 15 2.62 5.84 -14.41
C ASP A 15 2.47 7.27 -14.90
N GLU A 16 2.71 7.55 -16.19
CA GLU A 16 2.48 8.86 -16.77
C GLU A 16 0.98 9.21 -16.80
N ILE A 17 0.13 8.26 -17.20
CA ILE A 17 -1.33 8.42 -17.18
C ILE A 17 -1.84 8.70 -15.76
N LEU A 18 -1.36 7.94 -14.77
CA LEU A 18 -1.74 8.11 -13.37
C LEU A 18 -1.31 9.48 -12.83
N ARG A 19 -0.08 9.91 -13.13
CA ARG A 19 0.42 11.23 -12.72
C ARG A 19 -0.40 12.36 -13.36
N ALA A 20 -0.71 12.25 -14.66
CA ALA A 20 -1.56 13.21 -15.34
C ALA A 20 -2.98 13.27 -14.75
N ALA A 21 -3.49 12.13 -14.25
CA ALA A 21 -4.77 12.05 -13.55
C ALA A 21 -4.72 12.47 -12.06
N GLY A 22 -3.57 12.95 -11.57
CA GLY A 22 -3.42 13.42 -10.19
C GLY A 22 -3.19 12.31 -9.16
N PHE A 23 -2.63 11.17 -9.58
CA PHE A 23 -2.25 10.07 -8.70
C PHE A 23 -0.74 9.86 -8.65
N TYR A 24 -0.26 9.30 -7.55
CA TYR A 24 1.13 8.87 -7.42
C TYR A 24 1.25 7.60 -6.57
N TRP A 25 2.33 6.86 -6.77
CA TRP A 25 2.63 5.67 -5.97
C TRP A 25 3.36 6.04 -4.68
N ARG A 26 2.92 5.44 -3.58
CA ARG A 26 3.65 5.45 -2.30
C ARG A 26 3.93 4.01 -1.91
N GLU A 27 5.15 3.74 -1.46
CA GLU A 27 5.57 2.41 -1.03
C GLU A 27 6.31 2.50 0.30
N LYS A 28 6.01 1.54 1.19
CA LYS A 28 6.68 1.41 2.48
C LYS A 28 6.67 -0.06 2.90
N ASP A 29 7.82 -0.59 3.28
CA ASP A 29 8.00 -1.96 3.75
C ASP A 29 7.36 -3.02 2.81
N GLY A 30 7.49 -2.81 1.50
CA GLY A 30 6.95 -3.68 0.45
C GLY A 30 5.45 -3.50 0.15
N VAL A 31 4.72 -2.69 0.93
CA VAL A 31 3.32 -2.33 0.65
C VAL A 31 3.28 -1.12 -0.26
N LYS A 32 2.79 -1.33 -1.49
CA LYS A 32 2.59 -0.29 -2.49
C LYS A 32 1.11 0.12 -2.58
N ILE A 33 0.85 1.43 -2.48
CA ILE A 33 -0.49 2.02 -2.55
C ILE A 33 -0.50 3.15 -3.60
N LEU A 34 -1.64 3.33 -4.25
CA LEU A 34 -1.90 4.50 -5.10
C LEU A 34 -2.54 5.60 -4.25
N VAL A 35 -2.05 6.83 -4.35
CA VAL A 35 -2.55 7.98 -3.60
C VAL A 35 -3.07 9.04 -4.56
N SER A 36 -4.21 9.65 -4.25
CA SER A 36 -4.75 10.79 -4.97
C SER A 36 -4.23 12.09 -4.36
N HIS A 37 -3.55 12.89 -5.18
CA HIS A 37 -3.08 14.21 -4.80
C HIS A 37 -4.25 15.14 -4.48
N SER A 38 -5.32 15.11 -5.28
CA SER A 38 -6.50 15.96 -5.06
C SER A 38 -7.20 15.72 -3.72
N LEU A 39 -7.20 14.47 -3.22
CA LEU A 39 -7.73 14.16 -1.89
C LEU A 39 -6.79 14.67 -0.79
N GLU A 40 -5.48 14.55 -0.96
CA GLU A 40 -4.50 15.09 0.00
C GLU A 40 -4.54 16.63 0.07
N ASP A 41 -4.64 17.31 -1.08
CA ASP A 41 -4.78 18.76 -1.17
C ASP A 41 -6.06 19.26 -0.48
N ALA A 42 -7.12 18.44 -0.50
CA ALA A 42 -8.36 18.68 0.22
C ALA A 42 -8.28 18.31 1.73
N GLY A 43 -7.14 17.83 2.22
CA GLY A 43 -6.91 17.47 3.61
C GLY A 43 -7.29 16.04 4.00
N PHE A 44 -7.58 15.16 3.03
CA PHE A 44 -7.94 13.77 3.28
C PHE A 44 -6.76 12.82 3.10
N ILE A 45 -6.47 12.03 4.14
CA ILE A 45 -5.57 10.88 4.03
C ILE A 45 -6.28 9.80 3.21
N ASN A 46 -5.61 9.31 2.17
CA ASN A 46 -6.19 8.33 1.25
C ASN A 46 -5.13 7.38 0.71
N GLY A 47 -5.59 6.22 0.24
CA GLY A 47 -4.74 5.24 -0.41
C GLY A 47 -5.55 4.05 -0.93
N PHE A 48 -5.25 3.63 -2.15
CA PHE A 48 -5.81 2.44 -2.77
C PHE A 48 -4.76 1.32 -2.71
N SER A 49 -5.04 0.26 -1.95
CA SER A 49 -4.13 -0.87 -1.75
C SER A 49 -3.91 -1.69 -3.01
N THR A 50 -2.73 -2.29 -3.14
CA THR A 50 -2.47 -3.38 -4.08
C THR A 50 -2.47 -4.73 -3.35
N ARG A 51 -2.31 -5.85 -4.09
CA ARG A 51 -2.25 -7.20 -3.50
C ARG A 51 -0.92 -7.49 -2.79
N GLY A 52 0.19 -6.82 -3.15
CA GLY A 52 1.52 -7.17 -2.67
C GLY A 52 1.91 -6.54 -1.33
N GLY A 53 2.86 -7.14 -0.62
CA GLY A 53 3.52 -6.56 0.55
C GLY A 53 2.94 -6.97 1.91
N GLY A 54 1.96 -7.87 1.93
CA GLY A 54 1.38 -8.39 3.16
C GLY A 54 2.05 -9.67 3.65
N VAL A 55 1.33 -10.40 4.50
CA VAL A 55 1.78 -11.65 5.14
C VAL A 55 0.88 -12.85 4.84
N SER A 56 -0.20 -12.65 4.09
CA SER A 56 -1.15 -13.72 3.77
C SER A 56 -0.58 -14.68 2.71
N PRO A 57 -1.00 -15.95 2.70
CA PRO A 57 -0.44 -16.97 1.81
C PRO A 57 -1.14 -17.06 0.42
N PHE A 58 -1.97 -16.08 0.04
CA PHE A 58 -2.82 -16.19 -1.16
C PHE A 58 -2.67 -15.03 -2.16
N PRO A 59 -1.72 -15.05 -3.10
CA PRO A 59 -0.42 -15.76 -3.10
C PRO A 59 0.47 -15.36 -1.91
N GLU A 60 1.64 -15.99 -1.73
CA GLU A 60 2.58 -15.62 -0.66
C GLU A 60 2.85 -14.11 -0.60
N ASN A 61 2.96 -13.57 0.62
CA ASN A 61 3.18 -12.15 0.90
C ASN A 61 2.06 -11.23 0.38
N SER A 62 0.81 -11.73 0.39
CA SER A 62 -0.35 -10.92 -0.02
C SER A 62 -0.87 -10.03 1.10
N LEU A 63 -1.26 -8.82 0.73
CA LEU A 63 -1.93 -7.83 1.57
C LEU A 63 -3.44 -8.06 1.57
N ASN A 64 -3.89 -9.08 2.29
CA ASN A 64 -5.31 -9.33 2.50
C ASN A 64 -5.85 -8.49 3.67
N LEU A 65 -6.82 -7.61 3.41
CA LEU A 65 -7.36 -6.67 4.40
C LEU A 65 -8.69 -7.13 5.03
N ALA A 66 -9.29 -8.22 4.53
CA ALA A 66 -10.58 -8.74 4.96
C ALA A 66 -10.70 -10.26 4.74
N GLY A 67 -11.81 -10.86 5.21
CA GLY A 67 -12.10 -12.28 4.96
C GLY A 67 -11.46 -13.23 5.97
N PHE A 68 -11.81 -13.10 7.25
CA PHE A 68 -11.34 -13.99 8.33
C PHE A 68 -11.69 -15.48 8.14
N LYS A 69 -12.53 -15.83 7.17
CA LYS A 69 -12.84 -17.23 6.83
C LYS A 69 -11.77 -17.86 5.96
N ASP A 70 -11.06 -17.03 5.21
CA ASP A 70 -10.13 -17.43 4.16
C ASP A 70 -8.67 -17.17 4.58
N ASP A 71 -8.45 -16.57 5.76
CA ASP A 71 -7.12 -16.20 6.25
C ASP A 71 -7.11 -16.10 7.79
N GLU A 72 -5.92 -16.30 8.36
CA GLU A 72 -5.72 -16.19 9.81
C GLU A 72 -5.97 -14.75 10.28
N ARG A 73 -6.59 -14.62 11.46
CA ARG A 73 -6.96 -13.32 12.01
C ARG A 73 -5.74 -12.43 12.22
N GLU A 74 -4.63 -13.02 12.60
CA GLU A 74 -3.33 -12.39 12.81
C GLU A 74 -2.79 -11.79 11.50
N ASN A 75 -2.94 -12.50 10.37
CA ASN A 75 -2.53 -12.01 9.06
C ASN A 75 -3.35 -10.77 8.66
N ILE A 76 -4.66 -10.81 8.88
CA ILE A 76 -5.54 -9.67 8.60
C ILE A 76 -5.14 -8.45 9.45
N TYR A 77 -4.88 -8.64 10.74
CA TYR A 77 -4.47 -7.53 11.59
C TYR A 77 -3.11 -6.96 11.20
N GLU A 78 -2.14 -7.80 10.89
CA GLU A 78 -0.82 -7.36 10.44
C GLU A 78 -0.90 -6.63 9.10
N ASN A 79 -1.65 -7.15 8.13
CA ASN A 79 -1.83 -6.49 6.84
C ASN A 79 -2.49 -5.12 6.97
N ARG A 80 -3.49 -5.00 7.84
CA ARG A 80 -4.11 -3.71 8.14
C ARG A 80 -3.13 -2.74 8.79
N ARG A 81 -2.32 -3.21 9.75
CA ARG A 81 -1.26 -2.40 10.37
C ARG A 81 -0.28 -1.89 9.32
N ARG A 82 0.20 -2.77 8.43
CA ARG A 82 1.12 -2.41 7.33
C ARG A 82 0.50 -1.40 6.37
N PHE A 83 -0.75 -1.61 5.97
CA PHE A 83 -1.45 -0.66 5.10
C PHE A 83 -1.56 0.73 5.73
N LEU A 84 -2.00 0.81 6.99
CA LEU A 84 -2.09 2.08 7.72
C LEU A 84 -0.72 2.75 7.91
N TRP A 85 0.32 1.97 8.15
CA TRP A 85 1.70 2.46 8.27
C TRP A 85 2.21 3.14 6.98
N THR A 86 1.74 2.70 5.81
CA THR A 86 2.06 3.33 4.51
C THR A 86 1.34 4.66 4.30
N LEU A 87 0.23 4.93 5.00
CA LEU A 87 -0.49 6.21 4.89
C LEU A 87 0.22 7.39 5.58
N GLY A 88 1.27 7.14 6.37
CA GLY A 88 2.14 8.21 6.89
C GLY A 88 1.67 8.86 8.19
N GLY A 89 0.88 8.18 9.01
CA GLY A 89 0.46 8.65 10.33
C GLY A 89 0.23 7.51 11.33
N GLU A 90 -0.02 7.88 12.59
CA GLU A 90 -0.37 6.93 13.65
C GLU A 90 -1.87 6.63 13.60
N TYR A 91 -2.26 5.74 12.69
CA TYR A 91 -3.65 5.31 12.55
C TYR A 91 -3.87 3.97 13.25
N SER A 92 -4.96 3.88 13.98
CA SER A 92 -5.46 2.63 14.54
C SER A 92 -6.76 2.23 13.85
N LEU A 93 -7.00 0.93 13.76
CA LEU A 93 -8.27 0.43 13.28
C LEU A 93 -9.35 0.74 14.30
N ALA A 94 -10.47 1.29 13.85
CA ALA A 94 -11.71 1.22 14.61
C ALA A 94 -12.13 -0.26 14.68
N LEU A 95 -11.85 -0.90 15.80
CA LEU A 95 -12.38 -2.22 16.10
C LEU A 95 -13.84 -2.02 16.55
N ALA A 96 -14.78 -2.55 15.78
CA ALA A 96 -16.18 -2.69 16.17
C ALA A 96 -16.37 -4.02 16.91
#